data_AF-A0A842ME44-F1
#
_entry.id   AF-A0A842ME44-F1
#
_cell.length_a   1.000
_cell.length_b   1.000
_cell.length_c   1.000
_cell.angle_alpha   90.00
_cell.angle_beta   90.00
_cell.angle_gamma   90.00
#
_symmetry.space_group_name_H-M   'P 1'
#
loop_
_entity.id
_entity.type
_entity.pdbx_description
1 polymer ?
#
loop_
_entity_poly.entity_id
_entity_poly.type
_entity_poly.pdbx_seq_one_letter_code
_entity_poly.pdbx_strand_id
1 'polypeptide(L)'
;MPISTKTEEAIEKFNRLHSKEVYAEAVEESLRRLRVFFGGGVAESCCAADYFEELAVILEEAHDVAYAAWSSSVSRNREPGFVVIYARLDFLEELRQVIEEVRPSVDARMREFEAIGGRMDPDEIFSELCFCILTANYTAEGGIRIQRALGQHFRSKPMHELVECLRSLGHRFPNKRAEFICGARQLYGGVLQALKMEDFEAREWLVENVRGLGYKEASHFLRNIGRKDLAIIDRHILHFLDQKGLIDSIPRTLSRMAYLSIERLLSAIARSMNVSLAELDLYLWYVMTGKVLK
;
A
#
# COMPACT_ATOMS: atom_id res chain seq x y z
N MET A 1 25.80 1.03 -6.75
CA MET A 1 26.99 1.35 -5.93
C MET A 1 27.80 0.07 -5.80
N PRO A 2 29.10 0.08 -5.43
CA PRO A 2 29.75 -1.17 -5.03
C PRO A 2 29.00 -1.77 -3.83
N ILE A 3 29.01 -3.09 -3.70
CA ILE A 3 28.50 -3.77 -2.51
C ILE A 3 29.37 -3.32 -1.32
N SER A 4 28.73 -2.99 -0.20
CA SER A 4 29.44 -2.53 0.99
C SER A 4 30.11 -3.70 1.71
N THR A 5 31.25 -3.45 2.35
CA THR A 5 31.99 -4.47 3.10
C THR A 5 31.12 -5.13 4.17
N LYS A 6 30.26 -4.37 4.85
CA LYS A 6 29.29 -4.92 5.81
C LYS A 6 28.32 -5.92 5.17
N THR A 7 27.84 -5.62 3.96
CA THR A 7 26.96 -6.52 3.20
C THR A 7 27.72 -7.77 2.74
N GLU A 8 28.98 -7.63 2.30
CA GLU A 8 29.83 -8.78 1.95
C GLU A 8 30.04 -9.71 3.15
N GLU A 9 30.42 -9.16 4.31
CA GLU A 9 30.62 -9.90 5.56
C GLU A 9 29.34 -10.61 6.04
N ALA A 10 28.18 -9.95 5.92
CA ALA A 10 26.88 -10.54 6.23
C ALA A 10 26.56 -11.74 5.33
N ILE A 11 26.78 -11.61 4.02
CA ILE A 11 26.55 -12.69 3.06
C ILE A 11 27.53 -13.85 3.28
N GLU A 12 28.80 -13.56 3.57
CA GLU A 12 29.75 -14.60 3.95
C GLU A 12 29.33 -15.33 5.23
N LYS A 13 28.82 -14.60 6.23
CA LYS A 13 28.29 -15.20 7.47
C LYS A 13 27.11 -16.13 7.17
N PHE A 14 26.14 -15.67 6.38
CA PHE A 14 25.01 -16.51 5.93
C PHE A 14 25.50 -17.77 5.20
N ASN A 15 26.41 -17.63 4.24
CA ASN A 15 26.94 -18.75 3.46
C ASN A 15 27.70 -19.77 4.32
N ARG A 16 28.40 -19.33 5.37
CA ARG A 16 29.04 -20.24 6.33
C ARG A 16 28.01 -21.05 7.10
N LEU A 17 26.90 -20.44 7.53
CA LEU A 17 25.84 -21.10 8.31
C LEU A 17 25.11 -22.19 7.51
N HIS A 18 24.85 -21.97 6.22
CA HIS A 18 24.08 -22.90 5.37
C HIS A 18 24.94 -23.78 4.45
N SER A 19 26.24 -23.87 4.73
CA SER A 19 27.27 -24.57 3.95
C SER A 19 26.75 -25.81 3.18
N LYS A 20 26.74 -25.72 1.84
CA LYS A 20 26.37 -26.76 0.85
C LYS A 20 24.88 -26.96 0.56
N GLU A 21 23.96 -26.28 1.25
CA GLU A 21 22.53 -26.38 0.98
C GLU A 21 22.01 -25.18 0.19
N VAL A 22 22.26 -23.97 0.71
CA VAL A 22 21.85 -22.69 0.11
C VAL A 22 23.02 -21.73 0.16
N TYR A 23 23.13 -20.87 -0.85
CA TYR A 23 24.07 -19.75 -0.82
C TYR A 23 23.39 -18.47 -1.31
N ALA A 24 23.89 -17.34 -0.80
CA ALA A 24 23.51 -15.98 -1.16
C ALA A 24 24.67 -15.25 -1.86
N GLU A 25 24.33 -14.41 -2.83
CA GLU A 25 25.25 -13.52 -3.55
C GLU A 25 24.61 -12.15 -3.70
N ALA A 26 25.31 -11.08 -3.29
CA ALA A 26 24.86 -9.72 -3.56
C ALA A 26 24.94 -9.43 -5.05
N VAL A 27 23.80 -9.11 -5.66
CA VAL A 27 23.70 -8.77 -7.08
C VAL A 27 23.86 -7.26 -7.27
N GLU A 28 23.21 -6.47 -6.43
CA GLU A 28 23.18 -5.02 -6.56
C GLU A 28 22.88 -4.36 -5.21
N GLU A 29 23.65 -3.32 -4.86
CA GLU A 29 23.39 -2.48 -3.70
C GLU A 29 23.23 -1.01 -4.10
N SER A 30 22.22 -0.40 -3.50
CA SER A 30 21.82 0.99 -3.64
C SER A 30 21.50 1.57 -2.26
N LEU A 31 21.07 2.83 -2.17
CA LEU A 31 21.00 3.57 -0.90
C LEU A 31 20.28 2.79 0.22
N ARG A 32 19.06 2.31 -0.04
CA ARG A 32 18.27 1.54 0.93
C ARG A 32 17.76 0.21 0.37
N ARG A 33 18.38 -0.28 -0.68
CA ARG A 33 17.93 -1.50 -1.34
C ARG A 33 19.11 -2.37 -1.72
N LEU A 34 18.98 -3.63 -1.35
CA LEU A 34 19.94 -4.68 -1.64
C LEU A 34 19.22 -5.81 -2.39
N ARG A 35 19.76 -6.21 -3.53
CA ARG A 35 19.29 -7.36 -4.32
C ARG A 35 20.26 -8.50 -4.10
N VAL A 36 19.74 -9.64 -3.67
CA VAL A 36 20.52 -10.84 -3.37
C VAL A 36 19.95 -11.98 -4.19
N PHE A 37 20.84 -12.73 -4.82
CA PHE A 37 20.52 -14.00 -5.45
C PHE A 37 20.74 -15.11 -4.43
N PHE A 38 19.74 -15.97 -4.27
CA PHE A 38 19.81 -17.21 -3.50
C PHE A 38 19.83 -18.39 -4.46
N GLY A 39 20.87 -19.21 -4.41
CA GLY A 39 21.06 -20.41 -5.24
C GLY A 39 21.19 -21.68 -4.41
N GLY A 40 21.47 -22.80 -5.09
CA GLY A 40 21.52 -24.13 -4.47
C GLY A 40 20.14 -24.77 -4.27
N GLY A 41 19.98 -25.55 -3.20
CA GLY A 41 18.75 -26.29 -2.86
C GLY A 41 17.55 -25.41 -2.48
N VAL A 42 17.72 -24.09 -2.39
CA VAL A 42 16.63 -23.14 -2.06
C VAL A 42 15.48 -23.23 -3.06
N ALA A 43 15.75 -23.52 -4.33
CA ALA A 43 14.74 -23.64 -5.38
C ALA A 43 13.78 -24.83 -5.16
N GLU A 44 14.21 -25.83 -4.39
CA GLU A 44 13.46 -27.05 -4.08
C GLU A 44 12.87 -27.01 -2.66
N SER A 45 13.15 -25.95 -1.89
CA SER A 45 12.67 -25.80 -0.51
C SER A 45 11.28 -25.20 -0.45
N CYS A 46 10.37 -25.88 0.27
CA CYS A 46 9.07 -25.33 0.66
C CYS A 46 9.19 -24.14 1.62
N CYS A 47 10.35 -23.94 2.25
CA CYS A 47 10.62 -22.93 3.28
C CYS A 47 11.66 -21.89 2.82
N ALA A 48 11.71 -21.60 1.51
CA ALA A 48 12.68 -20.62 0.96
C ALA A 48 12.62 -19.25 1.67
N ALA A 49 11.44 -18.84 2.15
CA ALA A 49 11.25 -17.59 2.89
C ALA A 49 12.05 -17.51 4.19
N ASP A 50 12.26 -18.63 4.89
CA ASP A 50 12.97 -18.65 6.17
C ASP A 50 14.44 -18.22 5.99
N TYR A 51 15.07 -18.66 4.90
CA TYR A 51 16.41 -18.22 4.52
C TYR A 51 16.49 -16.73 4.22
N PHE A 52 15.41 -16.14 3.69
CA PHE A 52 15.39 -14.72 3.36
C PHE A 52 15.28 -13.88 4.63
N GLU A 53 14.42 -14.28 5.57
CA GLU A 53 14.29 -13.63 6.87
C GLU A 53 15.56 -13.80 7.71
N GLU A 54 16.22 -14.97 7.67
CA GLU A 54 17.49 -15.19 8.35
C GLU A 54 18.60 -14.27 7.82
N LEU A 55 18.72 -14.10 6.49
CA LEU A 55 19.65 -13.12 5.94
C LEU A 55 19.29 -11.68 6.35
N ALA A 56 18.00 -11.34 6.47
CA ALA A 56 17.59 -10.02 6.95
C ALA A 56 18.11 -9.75 8.38
N VAL A 57 18.00 -10.74 9.28
CA VAL A 57 18.54 -10.65 10.65
C VAL A 57 20.07 -10.49 10.64
N ILE A 58 20.78 -11.26 9.82
CA ILE A 58 22.24 -11.15 9.71
C ILE A 58 22.68 -9.78 9.17
N LEU A 59 21.94 -9.25 8.19
CA LEU A 59 22.16 -7.90 7.67
C LEU A 59 21.90 -6.85 8.75
N GLU A 60 20.84 -7.02 9.55
CA GLU A 60 20.54 -6.12 10.65
C GLU A 60 21.67 -6.07 11.68
N GLU A 61 22.19 -7.22 12.11
CA GLU A 61 23.34 -7.30 13.02
C GLU A 61 24.60 -6.61 12.45
N ALA A 62 24.87 -6.77 11.15
CA ALA A 62 26.06 -6.19 10.51
C ALA A 62 25.94 -4.66 10.33
N HIS A 63 24.74 -4.17 10.04
CA HIS A 63 24.50 -2.76 9.74
C HIS A 63 24.05 -1.94 10.95
N ASP A 64 23.61 -2.59 12.03
CA ASP A 64 22.96 -1.97 13.20
C ASP A 64 21.68 -1.21 12.82
N VAL A 65 20.94 -1.77 11.85
CA VAL A 65 19.74 -1.18 11.26
C VAL A 65 18.84 -2.30 10.76
N ALA A 66 17.52 -2.20 10.98
CA ALA A 66 16.56 -3.16 10.47
C ALA A 66 16.64 -3.35 8.94
N TYR A 67 16.63 -4.61 8.51
CA TYR A 67 16.45 -5.01 7.12
C TYR A 67 15.16 -5.80 6.97
N ALA A 68 14.47 -5.65 5.84
CA ALA A 68 13.29 -6.47 5.56
C ALA A 68 13.29 -6.97 4.11
N ALA A 69 13.12 -8.28 3.94
CA ALA A 69 12.80 -8.86 2.65
C ALA A 69 11.36 -8.47 2.26
N TRP A 70 11.17 -7.93 1.07
CA TRP A 70 9.83 -7.48 0.64
C TRP A 70 9.40 -7.97 -0.74
N SER A 71 10.34 -8.51 -1.52
CA SER A 71 10.04 -9.13 -2.80
C SER A 71 10.98 -10.30 -3.05
N SER A 72 10.43 -11.42 -3.51
CA SER A 72 11.18 -12.55 -4.05
C SER A 72 10.64 -12.89 -5.44
N SER A 73 11.52 -13.31 -6.33
CA SER A 73 11.15 -13.75 -7.68
C SER A 73 12.08 -14.87 -8.13
N VAL A 74 11.54 -15.83 -8.88
CA VAL A 74 12.36 -16.91 -9.43
C VAL A 74 13.36 -16.32 -10.41
N SER A 75 14.62 -16.71 -10.27
CA SER A 75 15.68 -16.36 -11.22
C SER A 75 15.42 -16.99 -12.58
N ARG A 76 15.40 -16.17 -13.64
CA ARG A 76 15.21 -16.63 -15.03
C ARG A 76 16.48 -16.64 -15.87
N ASN A 77 17.52 -15.91 -15.45
CA ASN A 77 18.73 -15.65 -16.23
C ASN A 77 20.01 -16.20 -15.58
N ARG A 78 19.91 -16.73 -14.35
CA ARG A 78 20.98 -17.46 -13.66
C ARG A 78 20.53 -18.92 -13.47
N GLU A 79 21.24 -19.68 -12.65
CA GLU A 79 20.81 -21.00 -12.21
C GLU A 79 19.50 -20.95 -11.40
N PRO A 80 18.83 -22.11 -11.18
CA PRO A 80 17.62 -22.19 -10.36
C PRO A 80 17.83 -21.57 -8.99
N GLY A 81 16.92 -20.67 -8.60
CA GLY A 81 17.05 -19.91 -7.38
C GLY A 81 16.10 -18.73 -7.32
N PHE A 82 16.31 -17.84 -6.35
CA PHE A 82 15.48 -16.66 -6.14
C PHE A 82 16.32 -15.39 -6.16
N VAL A 83 15.77 -14.33 -6.75
CA VAL A 83 16.25 -12.97 -6.52
C VAL A 83 15.34 -12.34 -5.48
N VAL A 84 15.93 -11.96 -4.35
CA VAL A 84 15.27 -11.34 -3.22
C VAL A 84 15.71 -9.89 -3.10
N ILE A 85 14.77 -9.01 -2.80
CA ILE A 85 15.01 -7.59 -2.59
C ILE A 85 14.78 -7.28 -1.12
N TYR A 86 15.80 -6.71 -0.49
CA TYR A 86 15.79 -6.22 0.87
C TYR A 86 15.68 -4.70 0.88
N ALA A 87 14.95 -4.17 1.86
CA ALA A 87 14.92 -2.76 2.20
C ALA A 87 15.74 -2.54 3.48
N ARG A 88 16.69 -1.60 3.44
CA ARG A 88 17.37 -1.10 4.64
C ARG A 88 16.53 0.00 5.26
N LEU A 89 16.13 -0.16 6.51
CA LEU A 89 15.13 0.67 7.17
C LEU A 89 15.75 1.66 8.17
N ASP A 90 16.87 2.28 7.81
CA ASP A 90 17.61 3.26 8.65
C ASP A 90 16.81 4.55 8.95
N PHE A 91 15.66 4.74 8.31
CA PHE A 91 14.78 5.91 8.45
C PHE A 91 13.62 5.67 9.43
N LEU A 92 13.47 4.48 10.00
CA LEU A 92 12.32 4.18 10.86
C LEU A 92 12.30 5.03 12.13
N GLU A 93 13.46 5.37 12.68
CA GLU A 93 13.52 6.16 13.91
C GLU A 93 13.05 7.61 13.68
N GLU A 94 13.42 8.21 12.54
CA GLU A 94 12.87 9.49 12.08
C GLU A 94 11.34 9.40 11.96
N LEU A 95 10.83 8.32 11.37
CA LEU A 95 9.40 8.14 11.18
C LEU A 95 8.67 7.91 12.52
N ARG A 96 9.25 7.17 13.46
CA ARG A 96 8.69 6.94 14.80
C ARG A 96 8.45 8.23 15.57
N GLN A 97 9.39 9.18 15.50
CA GLN A 97 9.24 10.48 16.16
C GLN A 97 8.02 11.25 15.62
N VAL A 98 7.83 11.24 14.30
CA VAL A 98 6.66 11.87 13.66
C VAL A 98 5.37 11.12 14.02
N ILE A 99 5.42 9.79 14.07
CA ILE A 99 4.27 8.96 14.46
C ILE A 99 3.78 9.33 15.85
N GLU A 100 4.66 9.43 16.85
CA GLU A 100 4.26 9.73 18.22
C GLU A 100 3.57 11.10 18.35
N GLU A 101 4.00 12.09 17.57
CA GLU A 101 3.36 13.41 17.52
C GLU A 101 1.92 13.34 16.98
N VAL A 102 1.71 12.57 15.90
CA VAL A 102 0.45 12.59 15.15
C VAL A 102 -0.51 11.44 15.52
N ARG A 103 -0.04 10.45 16.30
CA ARG A 103 -0.79 9.25 16.72
C ARG A 103 -2.20 9.56 17.24
N PRO A 104 -2.45 10.56 18.11
CA PRO A 104 -3.81 10.87 18.57
C PRO A 104 -4.78 11.23 17.42
N SER A 105 -4.28 11.93 16.40
CA SER A 105 -5.08 12.30 15.22
C SER A 105 -5.34 11.10 14.31
N VAL A 106 -4.34 10.21 14.16
CA VAL A 106 -4.47 8.96 13.41
C VAL A 106 -5.45 8.02 14.10
N ASP A 107 -5.34 7.81 15.42
CA ASP A 107 -6.24 6.95 16.19
C ASP A 107 -7.69 7.47 16.16
N ALA A 108 -7.89 8.79 16.25
CA ALA A 108 -9.21 9.40 16.09
C ALA A 108 -9.79 9.09 14.70
N ARG A 109 -8.98 9.25 13.64
CA ARG A 109 -9.40 8.99 12.27
C ARG A 109 -9.66 7.51 12.00
N MET A 110 -8.85 6.61 12.53
CA MET A 110 -9.07 5.16 12.42
C MET A 110 -10.38 4.74 13.10
N ARG A 111 -10.71 5.31 14.28
CA ARG A 111 -12.00 5.08 14.94
C ARG A 111 -13.19 5.58 14.12
N GLU A 112 -13.05 6.69 13.40
CA GLU A 112 -14.09 7.16 12.48
C GLU A 112 -14.34 6.13 11.36
N PHE A 113 -13.29 5.56 10.78
CA PHE A 113 -13.41 4.54 9.72
C PHE A 113 -14.04 3.24 10.24
N GLU A 114 -13.57 2.76 11.39
CA GLU A 114 -14.13 1.58 12.06
C GLU A 114 -15.60 1.77 12.43
N ALA A 115 -15.99 2.97 12.83
CA ALA A 115 -17.39 3.28 13.15
C ALA A 115 -18.29 3.23 11.90
N ILE A 116 -17.81 3.71 10.75
CA ILE A 116 -18.54 3.61 9.47
C ILE A 116 -18.71 2.14 9.09
N GLY A 117 -17.63 1.36 9.11
CA GLY A 117 -17.66 -0.07 8.82
C GLY A 117 -18.48 -0.88 9.80
N GLY A 118 -18.46 -0.54 11.08
CA GLY A 118 -19.21 -1.23 12.13
C GLY A 118 -20.72 -0.99 12.05
N ARG A 119 -21.14 0.22 11.64
CA ARG A 119 -22.56 0.53 11.43
C ARG A 119 -23.12 -0.15 10.18
N MET A 120 -22.31 -0.31 9.14
CA MET A 120 -22.74 -0.80 7.82
C MET A 120 -23.96 -0.06 7.27
N ASP A 121 -24.09 1.23 7.59
CA ASP A 121 -25.21 2.04 7.12
C ASP A 121 -25.13 2.20 5.59
N PRO A 122 -26.20 1.89 4.84
CA PRO A 122 -26.16 1.93 3.39
C PRO A 122 -25.84 3.29 2.78
N ASP A 123 -26.23 4.40 3.43
CA ASP A 123 -25.96 5.74 2.94
C ASP A 123 -24.51 6.15 3.23
N GLU A 124 -23.99 5.82 4.41
CA GLU A 124 -22.59 6.08 4.78
C GLU A 124 -21.61 5.28 3.91
N ILE A 125 -21.82 3.97 3.76
CA ILE A 125 -20.96 3.11 2.94
C ILE A 125 -20.97 3.56 1.47
N PHE A 126 -22.15 3.85 0.92
CA PHE A 126 -22.23 4.33 -0.46
C PHE A 126 -21.63 5.73 -0.63
N SER A 127 -21.77 6.59 0.38
CA SER A 127 -21.12 7.91 0.41
C SER A 127 -19.59 7.78 0.40
N GLU A 128 -19.02 6.85 1.16
CA GLU A 128 -17.58 6.56 1.13
C GLU A 128 -17.11 6.01 -0.22
N LEU A 129 -17.87 5.10 -0.81
CA LEU A 129 -17.59 4.59 -2.16
C LEU A 129 -17.57 5.74 -3.18
N CYS A 130 -18.53 6.65 -3.10
CA CYS A 130 -18.59 7.83 -3.97
C CYS A 130 -17.42 8.78 -3.72
N PHE A 131 -17.01 8.98 -2.45
CA PHE A 131 -15.83 9.75 -2.11
C PHE A 131 -14.58 9.21 -2.83
N CYS A 132 -14.34 7.89 -2.79
CA CYS A 132 -13.19 7.27 -3.46
C CYS A 132 -13.26 7.36 -5.00
N ILE A 133 -14.46 7.23 -5.59
CA ILE A 133 -14.67 7.47 -7.02
C ILE A 133 -14.30 8.91 -7.40
N LEU A 134 -14.61 9.88 -6.54
CA LEU A 134 -14.35 11.30 -6.77
C LEU A 134 -12.88 11.68 -6.56
N THR A 135 -12.19 11.09 -5.59
CA THR A 135 -10.78 11.41 -5.28
C THR A 135 -9.78 10.79 -6.26
N ALA A 136 -10.23 9.91 -7.15
CA ALA A 136 -9.43 9.46 -8.28
C ALA A 136 -8.94 10.64 -9.14
N ASN A 137 -7.65 10.94 -9.03
CA ASN A 137 -7.00 12.12 -9.60
C ASN A 137 -7.70 13.43 -9.21
N TYR A 138 -8.05 13.59 -7.94
CA TYR A 138 -8.61 14.82 -7.37
C TYR A 138 -8.12 14.99 -5.92
N THR A 139 -8.28 16.18 -5.36
CA THR A 139 -7.83 16.46 -3.99
C THR A 139 -8.75 15.80 -2.96
N ALA A 140 -8.20 15.26 -1.88
CA ALA A 140 -8.97 14.75 -0.74
C ALA A 140 -9.93 15.82 -0.17
N GLU A 141 -9.46 17.07 -0.01
CA GLU A 141 -10.28 18.19 0.47
C GLU A 141 -11.48 18.49 -0.45
N GLY A 142 -11.27 18.46 -1.77
CA GLY A 142 -12.33 18.59 -2.75
C GLY A 142 -13.34 17.43 -2.67
N GLY A 143 -12.85 16.20 -2.47
CA GLY A 143 -13.69 15.03 -2.23
C GLY A 143 -14.55 15.19 -0.96
N ILE A 144 -13.94 15.61 0.16
CA ILE A 144 -14.61 15.86 1.44
C ILE A 144 -15.69 16.93 1.28
N ARG A 145 -15.37 18.03 0.59
CA ARG A 145 -16.33 19.11 0.33
C ARG A 145 -17.56 18.59 -0.42
N ILE A 146 -17.34 17.82 -1.49
CA ILE A 146 -18.43 17.25 -2.28
C ILE A 146 -19.23 16.23 -1.45
N GLN A 147 -18.53 15.37 -0.71
CA GLN A 147 -19.14 14.35 0.13
C GLN A 147 -20.05 14.96 1.19
N ARG A 148 -19.59 16.03 1.87
CA ARG A 148 -20.40 16.76 2.86
C ARG A 148 -21.63 17.44 2.24
N ALA A 149 -21.49 17.96 1.02
CA ALA A 149 -22.59 18.63 0.33
C ALA A 149 -23.66 17.66 -0.19
N LEU A 150 -23.27 16.45 -0.60
CA LEU A 150 -24.18 15.46 -1.19
C LEU A 150 -24.66 14.40 -0.19
N GLY A 151 -23.79 13.81 0.62
CA GLY A 151 -24.14 12.76 1.58
C GLY A 151 -25.05 11.68 0.96
N GLN A 152 -26.21 11.43 1.60
CA GLN A 152 -27.22 10.49 1.12
C GLN A 152 -27.75 10.79 -0.31
N HIS A 153 -27.65 12.04 -0.79
CA HIS A 153 -28.06 12.41 -2.14
C HIS A 153 -27.24 11.72 -3.23
N PHE A 154 -26.08 11.15 -2.90
CA PHE A 154 -25.35 10.27 -3.81
C PHE A 154 -26.17 9.06 -4.27
N ARG A 155 -27.14 8.57 -3.49
CA ARG A 155 -27.98 7.42 -3.89
C ARG A 155 -29.23 7.83 -4.66
N SER A 156 -29.79 8.99 -4.36
CA SER A 156 -31.14 9.38 -4.82
C SER A 156 -31.15 10.39 -5.97
N LYS A 157 -30.16 11.29 -6.08
CA LYS A 157 -30.20 12.35 -7.11
C LYS A 157 -30.10 11.76 -8.53
N PRO A 158 -30.94 12.21 -9.48
CA PRO A 158 -30.81 11.78 -10.88
C PRO A 158 -29.47 12.25 -11.47
N MET A 159 -28.98 11.55 -12.50
CA MET A 159 -27.63 11.77 -13.04
C MET A 159 -27.38 13.21 -13.47
N HIS A 160 -28.35 13.86 -14.11
CA HIS A 160 -28.21 15.25 -14.58
C HIS A 160 -28.02 16.23 -13.42
N GLU A 161 -28.78 16.10 -12.33
CA GLU A 161 -28.58 16.90 -11.12
C GLU A 161 -27.24 16.61 -10.46
N LEU A 162 -26.81 15.34 -10.43
CA LEU A 162 -25.52 14.97 -9.87
C LEU A 162 -24.38 15.66 -10.65
N VAL A 163 -24.46 15.68 -11.98
CA VAL A 163 -23.50 16.42 -12.83
C VAL A 163 -23.45 17.91 -12.46
N GLU A 164 -24.59 18.57 -12.32
CA GLU A 164 -24.63 19.99 -11.93
C GLU A 164 -24.07 20.25 -10.54
N CYS A 165 -24.37 19.36 -9.57
CA CYS A 165 -23.81 19.44 -8.23
C CYS A 165 -22.29 19.27 -8.26
N LEU A 166 -21.78 18.25 -8.97
CA LEU A 166 -20.34 18.02 -9.07
C LEU A 166 -19.62 19.19 -9.76
N ARG A 167 -20.23 19.78 -10.80
CA ARG A 167 -19.68 20.94 -11.50
C ARG A 167 -19.64 22.18 -10.61
N SER A 168 -20.75 22.51 -9.96
CA SER A 168 -20.86 23.67 -9.06
C SER A 168 -19.96 23.54 -7.83
N LEU A 169 -19.72 22.32 -7.34
CA LEU A 169 -18.78 22.02 -6.26
C LEU A 169 -17.32 21.93 -6.72
N GLY A 170 -17.04 22.21 -8.01
CA GLY A 170 -15.69 22.38 -8.57
C GLY A 170 -15.00 21.11 -9.05
N HIS A 171 -15.72 19.98 -9.19
CA HIS A 171 -15.12 18.76 -9.69
C HIS A 171 -14.78 18.90 -11.19
N ARG A 172 -13.54 18.58 -11.58
CA ARG A 172 -13.03 18.77 -12.96
C ARG A 172 -13.60 17.80 -14.01
N PHE A 173 -14.16 16.67 -13.59
CA PHE A 173 -14.80 15.66 -14.46
C PHE A 173 -16.23 15.30 -14.02
N PRO A 174 -17.17 16.25 -14.00
CA PRO A 174 -18.48 16.05 -13.37
C PRO A 174 -19.31 14.98 -14.11
N ASN A 175 -19.31 15.00 -15.45
CA ASN A 175 -20.05 14.04 -16.28
C ASN A 175 -19.61 12.59 -16.02
N LYS A 176 -18.30 12.34 -16.09
CA LYS A 176 -17.75 10.98 -15.96
C LYS A 176 -17.89 10.43 -14.54
N ARG A 177 -17.71 11.28 -13.53
CA ARG A 177 -17.91 10.85 -12.13
C ARG A 177 -19.37 10.60 -11.80
N ALA A 178 -20.30 11.40 -12.32
CA ALA A 178 -21.73 11.11 -12.16
C ALA A 178 -22.12 9.78 -12.83
N GLU A 179 -21.58 9.48 -14.02
CA GLU A 179 -21.78 8.18 -14.70
C GLU A 179 -21.31 7.02 -13.81
N PHE A 180 -20.10 7.12 -13.24
CA PHE A 180 -19.55 6.09 -12.35
C PHE A 180 -20.37 5.92 -11.06
N ILE A 181 -20.76 7.02 -10.41
CA ILE A 181 -21.61 6.98 -9.21
C ILE A 181 -22.95 6.30 -9.54
N CYS A 182 -23.62 6.69 -10.62
CA CYS A 182 -24.88 6.07 -11.04
C CYS A 182 -24.72 4.57 -11.35
N GLY A 183 -23.63 4.17 -12.01
CA GLY A 183 -23.31 2.76 -12.24
C GLY A 183 -23.09 2.00 -10.93
N ALA A 184 -22.37 2.59 -9.98
CA ALA A 184 -22.13 2.00 -8.67
C ALA A 184 -23.43 1.78 -7.86
N ARG A 185 -24.46 2.63 -8.03
CA ARG A 185 -25.78 2.42 -7.40
C ARG A 185 -26.41 1.09 -7.82
N GLN A 186 -26.30 0.75 -9.11
CA GLN A 186 -26.87 -0.47 -9.66
C GLN A 186 -26.15 -1.72 -9.13
N LEU A 187 -24.86 -1.59 -8.80
CA LEU A 187 -24.02 -2.67 -8.28
C LEU A 187 -23.98 -2.75 -6.75
N TYR A 188 -24.75 -1.91 -6.04
CA TYR A 188 -24.59 -1.77 -4.60
C TYR A 188 -24.84 -3.08 -3.83
N GLY A 189 -25.78 -3.91 -4.28
CA GLY A 189 -25.97 -5.26 -3.72
C GLY A 189 -24.72 -6.14 -3.84
N GLY A 190 -23.99 -6.05 -4.96
CA GLY A 190 -22.72 -6.74 -5.16
C GLY A 190 -21.60 -6.17 -4.29
N VAL A 191 -21.53 -4.85 -4.13
CA VAL A 191 -20.59 -4.19 -3.19
C VAL A 191 -20.78 -4.76 -1.79
N LEU A 192 -22.02 -4.86 -1.30
CA LEU A 192 -22.30 -5.43 0.02
C LEU A 192 -21.89 -6.91 0.15
N GLN A 193 -21.89 -7.69 -0.93
CA GLN A 193 -21.36 -9.06 -0.89
C GLN A 193 -19.83 -9.08 -0.87
N ALA A 194 -19.18 -8.22 -1.65
CA ALA A 194 -17.73 -8.08 -1.63
C ALA A 194 -17.22 -7.66 -0.23
N LEU A 195 -17.97 -6.79 0.47
CA LEU A 195 -17.64 -6.38 1.83
C LEU A 195 -17.76 -7.49 2.88
N LYS A 196 -18.23 -8.70 2.54
CA LYS A 196 -18.18 -9.88 3.41
C LYS A 196 -16.98 -10.78 3.15
N MET A 197 -16.24 -10.51 2.07
CA MET A 197 -15.03 -11.23 1.73
C MET A 197 -13.85 -10.69 2.55
N GLU A 198 -12.75 -11.43 2.57
CA GLU A 198 -11.46 -10.97 3.07
C GLU A 198 -10.95 -9.78 2.24
N ASP A 199 -10.04 -8.99 2.83
CA ASP A 199 -9.60 -7.68 2.31
C ASP A 199 -9.13 -7.76 0.85
N PHE A 200 -8.32 -8.77 0.52
CA PHE A 200 -7.76 -8.95 -0.82
C PHE A 200 -8.86 -9.28 -1.85
N GLU A 201 -9.71 -10.25 -1.57
CA GLU A 201 -10.82 -10.65 -2.45
C GLU A 201 -11.84 -9.51 -2.63
N ALA A 202 -12.17 -8.80 -1.55
CA ALA A 202 -13.04 -7.64 -1.60
C ALA A 202 -12.47 -6.57 -2.54
N ARG A 203 -11.16 -6.30 -2.45
CA ARG A 203 -10.48 -5.37 -3.35
C ARG A 203 -10.52 -5.84 -4.80
N GLU A 204 -10.16 -7.09 -5.08
CA GLU A 204 -10.16 -7.61 -6.45
C GLU A 204 -11.56 -7.48 -7.08
N TRP A 205 -12.60 -7.83 -6.33
CA TRP A 205 -13.98 -7.71 -6.80
C TRP A 205 -14.35 -6.24 -7.11
N LEU A 206 -13.99 -5.31 -6.22
CA LEU A 206 -14.27 -3.88 -6.41
C LEU A 206 -13.57 -3.32 -7.65
N VAL A 207 -12.30 -3.69 -7.86
CA VAL A 207 -11.50 -3.25 -9.02
C VAL A 207 -12.09 -3.77 -10.33
N GLU A 208 -12.55 -5.02 -10.35
CA GLU A 208 -13.13 -5.64 -11.55
C GLU A 208 -14.52 -5.09 -11.90
N ASN A 209 -15.35 -4.84 -10.88
CA ASN A 209 -16.78 -4.58 -11.08
C ASN A 209 -17.17 -3.11 -11.00
N VAL A 210 -16.52 -2.30 -10.16
CA VAL A 210 -16.94 -0.91 -9.91
C VAL A 210 -16.14 0.05 -10.77
N ARG A 211 -16.79 0.56 -11.83
CA ARG A 211 -16.18 1.55 -12.72
C ARG A 211 -15.69 2.78 -11.97
N GLY A 212 -14.45 3.17 -12.25
CA GLY A 212 -13.82 4.32 -11.62
C GLY A 212 -12.99 3.98 -10.38
N LEU A 213 -12.97 2.72 -9.94
CA LEU A 213 -12.01 2.23 -8.95
C LEU A 213 -10.87 1.46 -9.62
N GLY A 214 -9.63 1.89 -9.36
CA GLY A 214 -8.45 1.04 -9.50
C GLY A 214 -8.04 0.47 -8.15
N TYR A 215 -6.87 -0.19 -8.09
CA TYR A 215 -6.34 -0.76 -6.84
C TYR A 215 -6.26 0.28 -5.71
N LYS A 216 -5.74 1.47 -6.01
CA LYS A 216 -5.64 2.55 -5.03
C LYS A 216 -7.01 2.95 -4.49
N GLU A 217 -7.98 3.25 -5.38
CA GLU A 217 -9.30 3.67 -4.93
C GLU A 217 -10.09 2.58 -4.21
N ALA A 218 -9.92 1.31 -4.59
CA ALA A 218 -10.56 0.18 -3.91
C ALA A 218 -9.95 -0.07 -2.52
N SER A 219 -8.61 -0.07 -2.40
CA SER A 219 -7.92 -0.10 -1.10
C SER A 219 -8.35 1.10 -0.23
N HIS A 220 -8.46 2.29 -0.83
CA HIS A 220 -8.85 3.52 -0.16
C HIS A 220 -10.26 3.42 0.42
N PHE A 221 -11.21 2.92 -0.37
CA PHE A 221 -12.58 2.69 0.07
C PHE A 221 -12.62 1.71 1.24
N LEU A 222 -11.95 0.56 1.12
CA LEU A 222 -11.90 -0.46 2.16
C LEU A 222 -11.29 0.08 3.46
N ARG A 223 -10.19 0.85 3.38
CA ARG A 223 -9.61 1.50 4.55
C ARG A 223 -10.58 2.45 5.22
N ASN A 224 -11.27 3.28 4.44
CA ASN A 224 -12.20 4.28 4.96
C ASN A 224 -13.45 3.71 5.63
N ILE A 225 -13.68 2.40 5.49
CA ILE A 225 -14.69 1.64 6.22
C ILE A 225 -14.07 0.72 7.28
N GLY A 226 -12.82 0.96 7.69
CA GLY A 226 -12.17 0.33 8.84
C GLY A 226 -11.27 -0.87 8.52
N ARG A 227 -11.07 -1.24 7.26
CA ARG A 227 -10.17 -2.33 6.86
C ARG A 227 -8.71 -1.90 7.05
N LYS A 228 -7.82 -2.82 7.45
CA LYS A 228 -6.47 -2.47 7.94
C LYS A 228 -5.31 -3.02 7.12
N ASP A 229 -5.57 -3.99 6.25
CA ASP A 229 -4.51 -4.83 5.67
C ASP A 229 -4.17 -4.50 4.21
N LEU A 230 -4.66 -3.37 3.69
CA LEU A 230 -4.43 -2.94 2.31
C LEU A 230 -3.71 -1.60 2.26
N ALA A 231 -2.70 -1.51 1.41
CA ALA A 231 -1.99 -0.25 1.15
C ALA A 231 -2.76 0.61 0.14
N ILE A 232 -2.69 1.93 0.34
CA ILE A 232 -3.21 2.94 -0.58
C ILE A 232 -2.02 3.59 -1.28
N ILE A 233 -1.66 3.09 -2.46
CA ILE A 233 -0.44 3.56 -3.16
C ILE A 233 -0.81 4.70 -4.10
N ASP A 234 -0.78 5.91 -3.55
CA ASP A 234 -0.97 7.16 -4.29
C ASP A 234 0.38 7.82 -4.67
N ARG A 235 0.31 9.00 -5.28
CA ARG A 235 1.52 9.75 -5.68
C ARG A 235 2.39 10.19 -4.50
N HIS A 236 1.80 10.43 -3.32
CA HIS A 236 2.52 10.86 -2.12
C HIS A 236 3.29 9.69 -1.53
N ILE A 237 2.66 8.51 -1.45
CA ILE A 237 3.33 7.27 -1.04
C ILE A 237 4.46 6.91 -2.02
N LEU A 238 4.21 6.95 -3.32
CA LEU A 238 5.27 6.70 -4.31
C LEU A 238 6.44 7.69 -4.18
N HIS A 239 6.14 8.97 -3.95
CA HIS A 239 7.19 9.98 -3.77
C HIS A 239 7.96 9.77 -2.47
N PHE A 240 7.30 9.37 -1.37
CA PHE A 240 7.98 9.00 -0.13
C PHE A 240 8.95 7.84 -0.35
N LEU A 241 8.51 6.77 -1.02
CA LEU A 241 9.35 5.60 -1.29
C LEU A 241 10.55 5.94 -2.19
N ASP A 242 10.34 6.80 -3.19
CA ASP A 242 11.39 7.32 -4.09
C ASP A 242 12.40 8.19 -3.33
N GLN A 243 11.92 9.14 -2.51
CA GLN A 243 12.78 9.99 -1.65
C GLN A 243 13.60 9.17 -0.65
N LYS A 244 13.04 8.07 -0.13
CA LYS A 244 13.79 7.16 0.74
C LYS A 244 14.68 6.19 -0.06
N GLY A 245 14.63 6.16 -1.39
CA GLY A 245 15.47 5.28 -2.21
C GLY A 245 15.10 3.80 -2.10
N LEU A 246 13.82 3.50 -1.83
CA LEU A 246 13.27 2.15 -1.71
C LEU A 246 12.76 1.60 -3.05
N ILE A 247 12.54 2.48 -4.03
CA ILE A 247 12.17 2.15 -5.41
C ILE A 247 13.15 2.84 -6.37
N ASP A 248 13.35 2.28 -7.57
CA ASP A 248 14.26 2.84 -8.58
C ASP A 248 13.79 4.19 -9.12
N SER A 249 12.48 4.28 -9.33
CA SER A 249 11.82 5.45 -9.88
C SER A 249 10.32 5.33 -9.68
N ILE A 250 9.64 6.46 -9.69
CA ILE A 250 8.17 6.52 -9.65
C ILE A 250 7.61 5.96 -10.97
N PRO A 251 6.84 4.86 -10.94
CA PRO A 251 6.26 4.29 -12.15
C PRO A 251 5.20 5.23 -12.74
N ARG A 252 5.20 5.40 -14.07
CA ARG A 252 4.18 6.22 -14.76
C ARG A 252 2.78 5.64 -14.64
N THR A 253 2.68 4.32 -14.61
CA THR A 253 1.44 3.56 -14.40
C THR A 253 1.72 2.39 -13.46
N LEU A 254 0.77 2.08 -12.59
CA LEU A 254 0.86 0.94 -11.69
C LEU A 254 0.07 -0.24 -12.27
N SER A 255 0.79 -1.25 -12.75
CA SER A 255 0.17 -2.56 -13.02
C SER A 255 -0.20 -3.25 -11.71
N ARG A 256 -1.11 -4.22 -11.75
CA ARG A 256 -1.45 -5.09 -10.60
C ARG A 256 -0.19 -5.64 -9.92
N MET A 257 0.73 -6.19 -10.72
CA MET A 257 1.97 -6.76 -10.21
C MET A 257 2.86 -5.72 -9.51
N ALA A 258 2.99 -4.51 -10.08
CA ALA A 258 3.75 -3.43 -9.47
C ALA A 258 3.10 -2.94 -8.17
N TYR A 259 1.78 -2.80 -8.16
CA TYR A 259 1.00 -2.40 -6.98
C TYR A 259 1.20 -3.37 -5.82
N LEU A 260 0.99 -4.67 -6.06
CA LEU A 260 1.16 -5.71 -5.04
C LEU A 260 2.62 -5.81 -4.56
N SER A 261 3.59 -5.54 -5.43
CA SER A 261 5.00 -5.51 -5.03
C SER A 261 5.30 -4.36 -4.06
N ILE A 262 4.83 -3.15 -4.37
CA ILE A 262 4.98 -1.99 -3.49
C ILE A 262 4.17 -2.18 -2.19
N GLU A 263 3.00 -2.81 -2.25
CA GLU A 263 2.20 -3.13 -1.06
C GLU A 263 2.95 -4.07 -0.11
N ARG A 264 3.69 -5.07 -0.62
CA ARG A 264 4.55 -5.92 0.21
C ARG A 264 5.68 -5.14 0.88
N LEU A 265 6.28 -4.18 0.18
CA LEU A 265 7.27 -3.26 0.77
C LEU A 265 6.65 -2.44 1.91
N LEU A 266 5.48 -1.85 1.69
CA LEU A 266 4.77 -1.09 2.74
C LEU A 266 4.38 -2.01 3.90
N SER A 267 3.98 -3.25 3.65
CA SER A 267 3.67 -4.24 4.69
C SER A 267 4.90 -4.58 5.53
N ALA A 268 6.08 -4.70 4.92
CA ALA A 268 7.34 -4.93 5.64
C ALA A 268 7.70 -3.72 6.53
N ILE A 269 7.50 -2.50 6.04
CA ILE A 269 7.67 -1.26 6.82
C ILE A 269 6.67 -1.23 7.99
N ALA A 270 5.39 -1.47 7.72
CA ALA A 270 4.33 -1.48 8.73
C ALA A 270 4.63 -2.49 9.86
N ARG A 271 5.04 -3.71 9.51
CA ARG A 271 5.46 -4.75 10.45
C ARG A 271 6.65 -4.30 11.31
N SER A 272 7.69 -3.73 10.70
CA SER A 272 8.87 -3.24 11.41
C SER A 272 8.57 -2.08 12.38
N MET A 273 7.45 -1.39 12.16
CA MET A 273 6.96 -0.30 13.01
C MET A 273 5.85 -0.73 13.96
N ASN A 274 5.40 -1.98 13.90
CA ASN A 274 4.26 -2.50 14.66
C ASN A 274 2.98 -1.65 14.48
N VAL A 275 2.65 -1.31 13.24
CA VAL A 275 1.41 -0.62 12.84
C VAL A 275 0.74 -1.37 11.68
N SER A 276 -0.55 -1.12 11.47
CA SER A 276 -1.27 -1.60 10.29
C SER A 276 -0.94 -0.80 9.02
N LEU A 277 -1.28 -1.34 7.84
CA LEU A 277 -1.13 -0.61 6.57
C LEU A 277 -2.05 0.62 6.52
N ALA A 278 -3.23 0.54 7.13
CA ALA A 278 -4.15 1.68 7.23
C ALA A 278 -3.59 2.84 8.07
N GLU A 279 -2.92 2.54 9.18
CA GLU A 279 -2.25 3.54 10.00
C GLU A 279 -1.00 4.08 9.30
N LEU A 280 -0.18 3.20 8.73
CA LEU A 280 1.01 3.59 7.97
C LEU A 280 0.67 4.58 6.85
N ASP A 281 -0.44 4.36 6.12
CA ASP A 281 -0.92 5.31 5.10
C ASP A 281 -1.10 6.71 5.69
N LEU A 282 -1.82 6.84 6.82
CA LEU A 282 -2.09 8.15 7.43
C LEU A 282 -0.79 8.82 7.93
N TYR A 283 0.14 8.05 8.49
CA TYR A 283 1.44 8.57 8.93
C TYR A 283 2.28 9.06 7.76
N LEU A 284 2.42 8.27 6.70
CA LEU A 284 3.17 8.67 5.51
C LEU A 284 2.50 9.85 4.81
N TRP A 285 1.17 9.89 4.77
CA TRP A 285 0.43 11.01 4.20
C TRP A 285 0.64 12.30 5.01
N TYR A 286 0.70 12.21 6.35
CA TYR A 286 1.08 13.33 7.21
C TYR A 286 2.50 13.81 6.94
N VAL A 287 3.49 12.91 6.87
CA VAL A 287 4.88 13.26 6.53
C VAL A 287 4.95 14.03 5.20
N MET A 288 4.15 13.63 4.21
CA MET A 288 4.18 14.24 2.88
C MET A 288 3.36 15.52 2.74
N THR A 289 2.40 15.80 3.63
CA THR A 289 1.41 16.88 3.43
C THR A 289 1.15 17.76 4.66
N GLY A 290 1.61 17.36 5.84
CA GLY A 290 1.34 18.01 7.13
C GLY A 290 -0.11 17.90 7.61
N LYS A 291 -0.90 16.97 7.05
CA LYS A 291 -2.34 16.84 7.35
C LYS A 291 -2.72 15.37 7.58
N VAL A 292 -3.77 15.14 8.38
CA VAL A 292 -4.44 13.83 8.50
C VAL A 292 -5.84 13.98 7.94
N LEU A 293 -6.05 13.47 6.71
CA LEU A 293 -7.35 13.49 6.04
C LEU A 293 -7.93 12.07 5.97
N LYS A 294 -8.46 11.68 4.83
CA LYS A 294 -9.05 10.36 4.61
C LYS A 294 -8.87 9.94 3.20
#